data_AF-A0A2W4SDM5-F1
#
_entry.id   AF-A0A2W4SDM5-F1
#
_cell.length_a   1.000
_cell.length_b   1.000
_cell.length_c   1.000
_cell.angle_alpha   90.00
_cell.angle_beta   90.00
_cell.angle_gamma   90.00
#
_symmetry.space_group_name_H-M   'P 1'
#
loop_
_entity.id
_entity.type
_entity.pdbx_description
1 polymer ?
#
loop_
_entity_poly.entity_id
_entity_poly.type
_entity_poly.pdbx_seq_one_letter_code
_entity_poly.pdbx_strand_id
1 'polypeptide(L)'
;MTIALVERGIGATRALVLDGDTVIGAHVERDDGGPRAGAVHVGRLATILVPGRRGIVRLGDVEALLEPLPAVAEGGLLRVEVVRAAVPEVARPRLAKLRAINGPAAAAGEVQPGPDLPARLAAAGHAITLVGGPCADRLEAAGWSETVEAARTGHVAFPGGLLTISPTPGMTVIDVDGPGDAETLAEAAAHA
;
A
#
# COMPACT_ATOMS: atom_id res chain seq x y z
N MET A 1 -18.98 -12.05 -6.37
CA MET A 1 -18.79 -10.66 -5.91
C MET A 1 -17.90 -10.75 -4.69
N THR A 2 -16.77 -10.05 -4.71
CA THR A 2 -15.75 -10.18 -3.67
C THR A 2 -16.08 -9.32 -2.45
N ILE A 3 -15.72 -9.80 -1.27
CA ILE A 3 -15.98 -9.13 0.02
C ILE A 3 -14.65 -8.73 0.63
N ALA A 4 -14.54 -7.50 1.12
CA ALA A 4 -13.44 -7.07 1.95
C ALA A 4 -13.85 -7.07 3.43
N LEU A 5 -13.27 -7.97 4.22
CA LEU A 5 -13.34 -7.92 5.68
C LEU A 5 -12.32 -6.88 6.15
N VAL A 6 -12.77 -5.81 6.80
CA VAL A 6 -11.91 -4.70 7.21
C VAL A 6 -11.98 -4.49 8.71
N GLU A 7 -10.85 -4.58 9.38
CA GLU A 7 -10.71 -4.34 10.80
C GLU A 7 -9.94 -3.03 11.05
N ARG A 8 -10.52 -2.13 11.85
CA ARG A 8 -9.85 -0.91 12.32
C ARG A 8 -9.23 -1.18 13.68
N GLY A 9 -7.96 -1.57 13.67
CA GLY A 9 -7.17 -1.81 14.88
C GLY A 9 -6.46 -0.55 15.38
N ILE A 10 -5.76 -0.69 16.50
CA ILE A 10 -4.87 0.36 17.01
C ILE A 10 -3.58 0.34 16.18
N GLY A 11 -3.22 1.47 15.58
CA GLY A 11 -1.99 1.66 14.82
C GLY A 11 -2.06 1.17 13.37
N ALA A 12 -3.05 0.36 13.00
CA ALA A 12 -3.29 -0.04 11.62
C ALA A 12 -4.74 -0.48 11.36
N THR A 13 -5.20 -0.17 10.15
CA THR A 13 -6.37 -0.81 9.53
C THR A 13 -5.91 -2.00 8.69
N ARG A 14 -6.52 -3.16 8.91
CA ARG A 14 -6.19 -4.44 8.25
C ARG A 14 -7.37 -4.89 7.41
N ALA A 15 -7.12 -5.55 6.29
CA ALA A 15 -8.19 -6.13 5.48
C ALA A 15 -7.78 -7.41 4.75
N LEU A 16 -8.73 -8.33 4.63
CA LEU A 16 -8.69 -9.45 3.68
C LEU A 16 -9.77 -9.25 2.62
N VAL A 17 -9.42 -9.49 1.36
CA VAL A 17 -10.35 -9.55 0.25
C VAL A 17 -10.58 -11.02 -0.09
N LEU A 18 -11.85 -11.41 -0.09
CA LEU A 18 -12.31 -12.78 -0.28
C LEU A 18 -13.12 -12.92 -1.57
N ASP A 19 -12.89 -14.00 -2.31
CA ASP A 19 -13.83 -14.52 -3.30
C ASP A 19 -14.37 -15.88 -2.81
N GLY A 20 -15.60 -15.88 -2.30
CA GLY A 20 -16.10 -17.00 -1.51
C GLY A 20 -15.25 -17.20 -0.26
N ASP A 21 -14.66 -18.39 -0.12
CA ASP A 21 -13.77 -18.75 0.99
C ASP A 21 -12.27 -18.57 0.65
N THR A 22 -11.96 -18.09 -0.56
CA THR A 22 -10.58 -17.91 -1.02
C THR A 22 -10.09 -16.50 -0.74
N VAL A 23 -8.93 -16.38 -0.07
CA VAL A 23 -8.23 -15.10 0.10
C VAL A 23 -7.57 -14.71 -1.22
N ILE A 24 -7.97 -13.57 -1.78
CA ILE A 24 -7.39 -13.02 -3.02
C ILE A 24 -6.60 -11.73 -2.80
N GLY A 25 -6.57 -11.22 -1.57
CA GLY A 25 -5.80 -10.03 -1.23
C GLY A 25 -5.73 -9.79 0.27
N ALA A 26 -4.57 -9.30 0.72
CA ALA A 26 -4.37 -8.83 2.08
C ALA A 26 -3.80 -7.41 2.06
N HIS A 27 -4.31 -6.56 2.96
CA HIS A 27 -3.93 -5.16 3.03
C HIS A 27 -3.68 -4.73 4.46
N VAL A 28 -2.64 -3.92 4.64
CA VAL A 28 -2.34 -3.22 5.90
C VAL A 28 -2.13 -1.75 5.58
N GLU A 29 -2.89 -0.88 6.24
CA GLU A 29 -2.70 0.56 6.23
C GLU A 29 -2.35 1.01 7.65
N ARG A 30 -1.10 1.43 7.87
CA ARG A 30 -0.65 1.92 9.18
C ARG A 30 -1.03 3.38 9.39
N ASP A 31 -1.37 3.74 10.62
CA ASP A 31 -1.71 5.11 10.99
C ASP A 31 -0.49 6.07 10.90
N ASP A 32 0.72 5.52 10.99
CA ASP A 32 2.00 6.24 10.91
C ASP A 32 2.61 6.30 9.49
N GLY A 33 1.89 5.84 8.46
CA GLY A 33 2.39 5.72 7.09
C GLY A 33 2.60 7.05 6.34
N GLY A 34 2.23 8.18 6.95
CA GLY A 34 2.24 9.49 6.33
C GLY A 34 1.06 9.73 5.36
N PRO A 35 1.14 10.79 4.55
CA PRO A 35 0.06 11.16 3.63
C PRO A 35 -0.32 10.04 2.65
N ARG A 36 -1.62 9.71 2.60
CA ARG A 36 -2.19 8.72 1.67
C ARG A 36 -2.11 9.21 0.22
N ALA A 37 -2.03 8.28 -0.73
CA ALA A 37 -2.24 8.63 -2.14
C ALA A 37 -3.62 9.26 -2.32
N GLY A 38 -3.73 10.31 -3.14
CA GLY A 38 -4.91 11.15 -3.31
C GLY A 38 -5.07 12.25 -2.24
N ALA A 39 -4.25 12.27 -1.19
CA ALA A 39 -4.27 13.36 -0.22
C ALA A 39 -3.80 14.68 -0.86
N VAL A 40 -4.45 15.78 -0.48
CA VAL A 40 -4.12 17.13 -0.95
C VAL A 40 -3.60 17.96 0.21
N HIS A 41 -2.43 18.55 0.03
CA HIS A 41 -1.77 19.38 1.02
C HIS A 41 -1.37 20.72 0.42
N VAL A 42 -1.19 21.72 1.29
CA VAL A 42 -0.32 22.85 1.00
C VAL A 42 1.00 22.56 1.68
N GLY A 43 2.03 22.31 0.87
CA GLY A 43 3.39 22.04 1.32
C GLY A 43 4.28 23.26 1.18
N ARG A 44 5.46 23.20 1.81
CA ARG A 44 6.53 24.19 1.60
C ARG A 44 7.65 23.56 0.79
N LEU A 45 8.06 24.17 -0.32
CA LEU A 45 9.25 23.75 -1.04
C LEU A 45 10.47 23.99 -0.14
N ALA A 46 11.09 22.92 0.35
CA ALA A 46 12.22 23.00 1.26
C ALA A 46 13.54 23.11 0.49
N THR A 47 13.68 22.35 -0.60
CA THR A 47 14.93 22.29 -1.37
C THR A 47 14.65 22.01 -2.84
N ILE A 48 15.32 22.73 -3.74
CA ILE A 48 15.39 22.42 -5.16
C ILE A 48 16.56 21.46 -5.38
N LEU A 49 16.25 20.22 -5.77
CA LEU A 49 17.28 19.22 -6.06
C LEU A 49 17.82 19.36 -7.48
N VAL A 50 16.91 19.59 -8.44
CA VAL A 50 17.24 19.84 -9.85
C VAL A 50 16.29 20.93 -10.35
N PRO A 51 16.81 22.12 -10.69
CA PRO A 51 16.00 23.23 -11.17
C PRO A 51 15.05 22.83 -12.29
N GLY A 52 13.78 23.21 -12.18
CA GLY A 52 12.73 22.90 -13.16
C GLY A 52 12.32 21.43 -13.29
N ARG A 53 12.91 20.51 -12.50
CA ARG A 53 12.63 19.08 -12.59
C ARG A 53 12.13 18.48 -11.29
N ARG A 54 12.87 18.59 -10.20
CA ARG A 54 12.50 17.95 -8.92
C ARG A 54 12.96 18.73 -7.70
N GLY A 55 12.16 18.66 -6.65
CA GLY A 55 12.45 19.28 -5.35
C GLY A 55 11.85 18.49 -4.19
N ILE A 56 12.27 18.82 -2.98
CA ILE A 56 11.73 18.28 -1.73
C ILE A 56 10.71 19.27 -1.17
N VAL A 57 9.51 18.78 -0.93
CA VAL A 57 8.43 19.53 -0.29
C VAL A 57 8.18 18.95 1.09
N ARG A 58 8.06 19.83 2.08
CA ARG A 58 7.72 19.48 3.44
C ARG A 58 6.21 19.56 3.66
N LEU A 59 5.62 18.46 4.12
CA LEU A 59 4.21 18.32 4.49
C LEU A 59 4.13 18.09 6.01
N GLY A 60 4.13 19.17 6.80
CA GLY A 60 4.30 19.06 8.25
C GLY A 60 5.70 18.55 8.61
N ASP A 61 5.77 17.36 9.19
CA ASP A 61 7.03 16.73 9.62
C ASP A 61 7.58 15.71 8.63
N VAL A 62 6.87 15.45 7.52
CA VAL A 62 7.34 14.52 6.49
C VAL A 62 7.85 15.24 5.25
N GLU A 63 8.87 14.64 4.62
CA GLU A 63 9.38 15.07 3.33
C GLU A 63 8.79 14.24 2.20
N ALA A 64 8.52 14.90 1.08
CA ALA A 64 7.99 14.28 -0.12
C ALA A 64 8.67 14.85 -1.38
N LEU A 65 8.82 14.00 -2.39
CA LEU A 65 9.42 14.34 -3.67
C LEU A 65 8.38 14.95 -4.59
N LEU A 66 8.61 16.17 -5.06
CA LEU A 66 7.82 16.79 -6.12
C LEU A 66 8.55 16.67 -7.45
N GLU A 67 7.91 16.04 -8.44
CA GLU A 67 8.40 15.91 -9.81
C GLU A 67 7.20 15.72 -10.78
N PRO A 68 6.96 16.64 -11.74
CA PRO A 68 7.78 17.80 -12.09
C PRO A 68 7.68 18.97 -11.09
N LEU A 69 8.76 19.76 -10.98
CA LEU A 69 8.84 20.96 -10.15
C LEU A 69 8.38 22.21 -10.93
N PRO A 70 7.28 22.88 -10.54
CA PRO A 70 6.86 24.15 -11.16
C PRO A 70 7.78 25.31 -10.74
N ALA A 71 7.60 26.48 -11.37
CA ALA A 71 8.30 27.70 -11.00
C ALA A 71 7.85 28.20 -9.62
N VAL A 72 8.59 27.81 -8.58
CA VAL A 72 8.40 28.22 -7.19
C VAL A 72 9.78 28.34 -6.52
N ALA A 73 9.97 29.38 -5.70
CA ALA A 73 11.20 29.57 -4.95
C ALA A 73 11.24 28.66 -3.71
N GLU A 74 12.44 28.31 -3.24
CA GLU A 74 12.61 27.67 -1.93
C GLU A 74 11.96 28.51 -0.83
N GLY A 75 11.36 27.84 0.15
CA GLY A 75 10.49 28.45 1.14
C GLY A 75 9.08 28.78 0.65
N GLY A 76 8.80 28.73 -0.66
CA GLY A 76 7.48 28.98 -1.23
C GLY A 76 6.45 27.92 -0.84
N LEU A 77 5.20 28.35 -0.67
CA LEU A 77 4.06 27.45 -0.46
C LEU A 77 3.44 27.05 -1.80
N LEU A 78 3.05 25.79 -1.92
CA LEU A 78 2.40 25.26 -3.11
C LEU A 78 1.42 24.16 -2.74
N ARG A 79 0.31 24.10 -3.49
CA ARG A 79 -0.69 23.07 -3.35
C ARG A 79 -0.26 21.83 -4.13
N VAL A 80 -0.31 20.68 -3.48
CA VAL A 80 0.18 19.41 -4.02
C VAL A 80 -0.79 18.29 -3.71
N GLU A 81 -0.84 17.32 -4.61
CA GLU A 81 -1.51 16.04 -4.43
C GLU A 81 -0.46 14.94 -4.29
N VAL A 82 -0.68 14.04 -3.34
CA VAL A 82 0.14 12.84 -3.16
C VAL A 82 -0.26 11.82 -4.23
N VAL A 83 0.59 11.60 -5.22
CA VAL A 83 0.32 10.61 -6.28
C VAL A 83 0.76 9.20 -5.90
N ARG A 84 1.70 9.08 -4.96
CA ARG A 84 2.15 7.81 -4.37
C ARG A 84 2.52 8.05 -2.92
N ALA A 85 1.97 7.26 -2.00
CA ALA A 85 2.38 7.26 -0.60
C ALA A 85 3.86 6.87 -0.46
N ALA A 86 4.47 7.16 0.69
CA ALA A 86 5.83 6.70 0.97
C ALA A 86 5.89 5.16 0.90
N VAL A 87 6.95 4.62 0.32
CA VAL A 87 7.18 3.16 0.29
C VAL A 87 8.33 2.88 1.27
N PRO A 88 8.09 2.14 2.35
CA PRO A 88 9.15 1.71 3.23
C PRO A 88 10.04 0.73 2.47
N GLU A 89 11.35 0.98 2.46
CA GLU A 89 12.36 0.05 1.93
C GLU A 89 13.42 -0.16 3.02
N VAL A 90 14.04 -1.35 3.04
CA VAL A 90 15.01 -1.75 4.08
C VAL A 90 16.19 -0.77 4.17
N ALA A 91 16.67 -0.26 3.03
CA ALA A 91 17.82 0.64 3.00
C ALA A 91 17.42 2.11 3.11
N ARG A 92 16.62 2.60 2.16
CA ARG A 92 16.20 4.00 2.11
C ARG A 92 14.75 4.09 1.66
N PRO A 93 13.84 4.62 2.48
CA PRO A 93 12.44 4.73 2.10
C PRO A 93 12.30 5.60 0.85
N ARG A 94 11.46 5.16 -0.09
CA ARG A 94 11.07 6.02 -1.21
C ARG A 94 10.04 7.01 -0.68
N LEU A 95 10.47 8.27 -0.53
CA LEU A 95 9.61 9.40 -0.15
C LEU A 95 8.30 9.39 -0.93
N ALA A 96 7.22 9.90 -0.34
CA ALA A 96 5.97 10.10 -1.05
C ALA A 96 6.21 10.93 -2.32
N LYS A 97 5.53 10.61 -3.42
CA LYS A 97 5.62 11.37 -4.68
C LYS A 97 4.46 12.33 -4.77
N LEU A 98 4.75 13.56 -5.15
CA LEU A 98 3.79 14.65 -5.27
C LEU A 98 3.63 15.11 -6.71
N ARG A 99 2.46 15.68 -6.98
CA ARG A 99 2.15 16.47 -8.16
C ARG A 99 1.67 17.85 -7.71
N ALA A 100 2.20 18.91 -8.30
CA ALA A 100 1.67 20.25 -8.07
C ALA A 100 0.28 20.38 -8.72
N ILE A 101 -0.65 21.00 -8.00
CA ILE A 101 -2.01 21.26 -8.49
C ILE A 101 -2.35 22.74 -8.30
N ASN A 102 -3.26 23.25 -9.12
CA ASN A 102 -3.73 24.63 -8.99
C ASN A 102 -4.63 24.79 -7.76
N GLY A 103 -4.56 25.95 -7.12
CA GLY A 103 -5.44 26.31 -6.01
C GLY A 103 -4.76 27.18 -4.96
N PRO A 104 -5.50 27.62 -3.93
CA PRO A 104 -4.95 28.46 -2.88
C PRO A 104 -3.89 27.70 -2.05
N ALA A 105 -2.82 28.42 -1.70
CA ALA A 105 -1.68 27.93 -0.92
C ALA A 105 -1.30 28.92 0.21
N ALA A 106 -2.31 29.47 0.90
CA ALA A 106 -2.11 30.53 1.90
C ALA A 106 -1.50 30.04 3.21
N ALA A 107 -1.80 28.80 3.63
CA ALA A 107 -1.30 28.21 4.87
C ALA A 107 -0.91 26.76 4.62
N ALA A 108 0.22 26.33 5.21
CA ALA A 108 0.67 24.95 5.13
C ALA A 108 -0.23 24.03 5.96
N GLY A 109 -0.49 22.83 5.45
CA GLY A 109 -1.33 21.85 6.14
C GLY A 109 -1.97 20.84 5.20
N GLU A 110 -2.63 19.84 5.78
CA GLU A 110 -3.55 18.98 5.05
C GLU A 110 -4.80 19.78 4.68
N VAL A 111 -5.22 19.66 3.42
CA VAL A 111 -6.45 20.28 2.93
C VAL A 111 -7.53 19.23 2.72
N GLN A 112 -7.15 18.05 2.25
CA GLN A 112 -8.05 16.93 2.07
C GLN A 112 -7.28 15.63 2.30
N PRO A 113 -7.77 14.71 3.14
CA PRO A 113 -7.16 13.39 3.27
C PRO A 113 -7.38 12.58 1.99
N GLY A 114 -6.44 11.69 1.69
CA GLY A 114 -6.62 10.69 0.65
C GLY A 114 -7.63 9.61 1.08
N PRO A 115 -8.20 8.85 0.13
CA PRO A 115 -9.12 7.75 0.45
C PRO A 115 -8.44 6.73 1.38
N ASP A 116 -9.13 6.40 2.48
CA ASP A 116 -8.69 5.38 3.43
C ASP A 116 -8.79 3.97 2.83
N LEU A 117 -8.24 2.97 3.52
CA LEU A 117 -8.25 1.58 3.03
C LEU A 117 -9.68 1.09 2.66
N PRO A 118 -10.72 1.22 3.51
CA PRO A 118 -12.09 0.87 3.12
C PRO A 118 -12.58 1.58 1.85
N ALA A 119 -12.34 2.89 1.72
CA ALA A 119 -12.76 3.65 0.54
C ALA A 119 -12.04 3.17 -0.74
N ARG A 120 -10.75 2.86 -0.64
CA ARG A 120 -9.97 2.31 -1.78
C ARG A 120 -10.48 0.94 -2.21
N LEU A 121 -10.80 0.06 -1.26
CA LEU A 121 -11.35 -1.27 -1.55
C LEU A 121 -12.76 -1.19 -2.13
N ALA A 122 -13.60 -0.27 -1.65
CA ALA A 122 -14.93 -0.03 -2.20
C ALA A 122 -14.85 0.48 -3.64
N ALA A 123 -13.94 1.42 -3.92
CA ALA A 123 -13.69 1.94 -5.26
C ALA A 123 -13.16 0.86 -6.23
N ALA A 124 -12.48 -0.17 -5.72
CA ALA A 124 -12.06 -1.35 -6.47
C ALA A 124 -13.20 -2.36 -6.73
N GLY A 125 -14.40 -2.11 -6.21
CA GLY A 125 -15.59 -2.93 -6.46
C GLY A 125 -15.88 -4.01 -5.41
N HIS A 126 -15.16 -4.00 -4.28
CA HIS A 126 -15.38 -4.95 -3.19
C HIS A 126 -16.54 -4.51 -2.27
N ALA A 127 -17.38 -5.45 -1.83
CA ALA A 127 -18.33 -5.21 -0.76
C ALA A 127 -17.58 -5.07 0.57
N ILE A 128 -17.70 -3.93 1.25
CA ILE A 128 -17.02 -3.71 2.53
C ILE A 128 -17.82 -4.29 3.69
N THR A 129 -17.18 -5.12 4.50
CA THR A 129 -17.68 -5.60 5.79
C THR A 129 -16.71 -5.19 6.88
N LEU A 130 -17.13 -4.24 7.73
CA LEU A 130 -16.34 -3.91 8.91
C LEU A 130 -16.42 -5.05 9.94
N VAL A 131 -15.28 -5.46 10.46
CA VAL A 131 -15.13 -6.49 11.49
C VAL A 131 -14.32 -5.95 12.69
N GLY A 132 -14.30 -6.70 13.78
CA GLY A 132 -13.62 -6.36 15.03
C GLY A 132 -14.57 -6.25 16.23
N GLY A 133 -14.04 -5.81 17.38
CA GLY A 133 -14.78 -5.75 18.65
C GLY A 133 -14.67 -7.06 19.46
N PRO A 134 -15.43 -7.21 20.56
CA PRO A 134 -15.32 -8.34 21.49
C PRO A 134 -15.92 -9.66 20.95
N CYS A 135 -16.35 -9.69 19.69
CA CYS A 135 -16.91 -10.87 19.05
C CYS A 135 -15.80 -11.79 18.50
N ALA A 136 -16.20 -12.90 17.88
CA ALA A 136 -15.26 -13.78 17.20
C ALA A 136 -14.41 -13.01 16.17
N ASP A 137 -13.10 -13.29 16.16
CA ASP A 137 -12.15 -12.69 15.22
C ASP A 137 -12.41 -13.24 13.81
N ARG A 138 -13.22 -12.51 13.04
CA ARG A 138 -13.60 -12.87 11.67
C ARG A 138 -12.44 -12.72 10.69
N LEU A 139 -11.45 -11.90 11.00
CA LEU A 139 -10.29 -11.73 10.15
C LEU A 139 -9.37 -12.95 10.30
N GLU A 140 -9.13 -13.37 11.55
CA GLU A 140 -8.40 -14.59 11.86
C GLU A 140 -9.10 -15.84 11.32
N ALA A 141 -10.42 -15.96 11.52
CA ALA A 141 -11.19 -17.08 10.98
C ALA A 141 -11.15 -17.17 9.44
N ALA A 142 -10.81 -16.08 8.75
CA ALA A 142 -10.65 -16.01 7.30
C ALA A 142 -9.18 -16.22 6.84
N GLY A 143 -8.27 -16.60 7.74
CA GLY A 143 -6.88 -16.95 7.42
C GLY A 143 -5.89 -15.79 7.47
N TRP A 144 -6.12 -14.80 8.35
CA TRP A 144 -5.22 -13.65 8.47
C TRP A 144 -3.78 -14.03 8.80
N SER A 145 -3.59 -14.84 9.85
CA SER A 145 -2.26 -15.24 10.30
C SER A 145 -1.51 -16.05 9.24
N GLU A 146 -2.18 -17.00 8.59
CA GLU A 146 -1.62 -17.80 7.50
C GLU A 146 -1.21 -16.93 6.32
N THR A 147 -2.05 -15.97 5.94
CA THR A 147 -1.77 -15.05 4.84
C THR A 147 -0.58 -14.13 5.14
N VAL A 148 -0.48 -13.62 6.38
CA VAL A 148 0.65 -12.80 6.81
C VAL A 148 1.94 -13.61 6.86
N GLU A 149 1.92 -14.83 7.39
CA GLU A 149 3.09 -15.69 7.44
C GLU A 149 3.55 -16.10 6.03
N ALA A 150 2.62 -16.43 5.13
CA ALA A 150 2.94 -16.67 3.71
C ALA A 150 3.59 -15.45 3.06
N ALA A 151 3.04 -14.24 3.27
CA ALA A 151 3.60 -13.01 2.73
C ALA A 151 4.99 -12.65 3.31
N ARG A 152 5.23 -12.98 4.59
CA ARG A 152 6.53 -12.72 5.25
C ARG A 152 7.61 -13.69 4.84
N THR A 153 7.26 -14.96 4.67
CA THR A 153 8.22 -16.03 4.37
C THR A 153 8.41 -16.26 2.87
N GLY A 154 7.41 -15.88 2.06
CA GLY A 154 7.35 -16.25 0.64
C GLY A 154 6.88 -17.69 0.41
N HIS A 155 6.49 -18.42 1.46
CA HIS A 155 6.06 -19.81 1.35
C HIS A 155 4.53 -19.91 1.26
N VAL A 156 4.03 -20.45 0.16
CA VAL A 156 2.59 -20.68 -0.06
C VAL A 156 2.37 -22.17 -0.28
N ALA A 157 1.79 -22.84 0.72
CA ALA A 157 1.46 -24.26 0.61
C ALA A 157 0.22 -24.46 -0.27
N PHE A 158 0.23 -25.48 -1.11
CA PHE A 158 -0.92 -25.89 -1.91
C PHE A 158 -1.07 -27.43 -1.87
N PRO A 159 -2.21 -27.99 -2.28
CA PRO A 159 -2.39 -29.43 -2.30
C PRO A 159 -1.32 -30.12 -3.15
N GLY A 160 -0.43 -30.86 -2.50
CA GLY A 160 0.64 -31.61 -3.16
C GLY A 160 1.97 -30.87 -3.31
N GLY A 161 2.11 -29.64 -2.82
CA GLY A 161 3.39 -28.93 -2.93
C GLY A 161 3.51 -27.63 -2.15
N LEU A 162 4.62 -26.93 -2.39
CA LEU A 162 4.97 -25.66 -1.81
C LEU A 162 5.49 -24.72 -2.90
N LEU A 163 4.96 -23.50 -2.93
CA LEU A 163 5.55 -22.40 -3.67
C LEU A 163 6.52 -21.64 -2.77
N THR A 164 7.71 -21.38 -3.30
CA THR A 164 8.68 -20.46 -2.67
C THR A 164 8.82 -19.23 -3.55
N ILE A 165 8.32 -18.09 -3.07
CA ILE A 165 8.33 -16.79 -3.75
C ILE A 165 9.44 -15.93 -3.16
N SER A 166 10.49 -15.70 -3.93
CA SER A 166 11.67 -14.92 -3.53
C SER A 166 11.77 -13.63 -4.35
N PRO A 167 11.19 -12.51 -3.89
CA PRO A 167 11.33 -11.22 -4.55
C PRO A 167 12.74 -10.65 -4.38
N THR A 168 13.34 -10.23 -5.49
CA THR A 168 14.61 -9.48 -5.51
C THR A 168 14.41 -8.15 -6.24
N PRO A 169 15.35 -7.18 -6.14
CA PRO A 169 15.20 -5.90 -6.82
C PRO A 169 15.04 -5.99 -8.36
N GLY A 170 15.58 -7.02 -8.99
CA GLY A 170 15.54 -7.18 -10.45
C GLY A 170 14.47 -8.15 -10.96
N MET A 171 14.10 -9.14 -10.16
CA MET A 171 13.15 -10.19 -10.53
C MET A 171 12.56 -10.89 -9.32
N THR A 172 11.41 -11.54 -9.50
CA THR A 172 10.87 -12.48 -8.53
C THR A 172 11.14 -13.89 -9.02
N VAL A 173 11.77 -14.71 -8.19
CA VAL A 173 11.95 -16.15 -8.45
C VAL A 173 10.83 -16.91 -7.76
N ILE A 174 10.17 -17.80 -8.48
CA ILE A 174 9.14 -18.69 -7.95
C ILE A 174 9.63 -20.11 -8.18
N ASP A 175 9.81 -20.84 -7.08
CA ASP A 175 10.16 -22.25 -7.09
C ASP A 175 8.95 -23.09 -6.72
N VAL A 176 8.84 -24.28 -7.32
CA VAL A 176 7.72 -25.20 -7.14
C VAL A 176 8.26 -26.54 -6.66
N ASP A 177 8.03 -26.83 -5.38
CA ASP A 177 8.47 -28.07 -4.74
C ASP A 177 7.28 -29.00 -4.49
N GLY A 178 7.43 -30.28 -4.81
CA GLY A 178 6.42 -31.29 -4.52
C GLY A 178 6.76 -32.66 -5.13
N PRO A 179 6.19 -33.75 -4.60
CA PRO A 179 6.33 -35.07 -5.19
C PRO A 179 5.52 -35.19 -6.49
N GLY A 180 5.96 -36.06 -7.39
CA GLY A 180 5.17 -36.52 -8.53
C GLY A 180 5.64 -36.00 -9.88
N ASP A 181 4.72 -35.96 -10.83
CA ASP A 181 4.94 -35.48 -12.19
C ASP A 181 5.06 -33.94 -12.25
N ALA A 182 6.03 -33.45 -13.00
CA ALA A 182 6.37 -32.03 -13.02
C ALA A 182 5.29 -31.15 -13.67
N GLU A 183 4.62 -31.64 -14.71
CA GLU A 183 3.55 -30.88 -15.39
C GLU A 183 2.34 -30.74 -14.48
N THR A 184 1.93 -31.84 -13.86
CA THR A 184 0.82 -31.86 -12.89
C THR A 184 1.10 -30.95 -11.69
N LEU A 185 2.32 -30.97 -11.17
CA LEU A 185 2.73 -30.11 -10.06
C LEU A 185 2.71 -28.63 -10.45
N ALA A 186 3.20 -28.30 -11.65
CA ALA A 186 3.21 -26.93 -12.16
C ALA A 186 1.80 -26.36 -12.38
N GLU A 187 0.87 -27.18 -12.87
CA GLU A 187 -0.54 -26.80 -13.01
C GLU A 187 -1.20 -26.54 -11.65
N ALA A 188 -0.99 -27.43 -10.68
CA ALA A 188 -1.52 -27.25 -9.33
C ALA A 188 -0.98 -25.98 -8.66
N ALA A 189 0.31 -25.74 -8.80
CA ALA A 189 0.99 -24.54 -8.33
C ALA A 189 0.43 -23.25 -8.95
N ALA A 190 0.04 -23.27 -10.23
CA ALA A 190 -0.54 -22.12 -10.90
C ALA A 190 -1.94 -21.72 -10.38
N HIS A 191 -2.61 -22.63 -9.66
CA HIS A 191 -3.91 -22.41 -9.02
C HIS A 191 -3.83 -22.11 -7.51
N ALA A 192 -2.62 -22.08 -6.95
CA ALA A 192 -2.38 -21.77 -5.54
C ALA A 192 -2.66 -20.31 -5.18
#